data_AF-A0A0M3J175-F1
#
_entry.id   AF-A0A0M3J175-F1
#
_cell.length_a   1.000
_cell.length_b   1.000
_cell.length_c   1.000
_cell.angle_alpha   90.00
_cell.angle_beta   90.00
_cell.angle_gamma   90.00
#
_symmetry.space_group_name_H-M   'P 1'
#
loop_
_entity.id
_entity.type
_entity.pdbx_description
1 polymer ?
#
loop_
_entity_poly.entity_id
_entity_poly.type
_entity_poly.pdbx_seq_one_letter_code
_entity_poly.pdbx_strand_id
1 'polypeptide(L)' 'MAFLVRDPVSNATFLPSAHRGFASRIRVRSRCYDAHLVIDGGAAYKFNDGAEAILEVHPEDALKTVVFR' A
#
# COMPACT_ATOMS: atom_id res chain seq x y z
N MET A 1 6.84 3.32 -11.98
CA MET A 1 6.29 2.28 -11.10
C MET A 1 5.12 2.90 -10.33
N ALA A 2 4.07 2.16 -10.03
CA ALA A 2 2.88 2.73 -9.41
C ALA A 2 2.17 1.70 -8.53
N PHE A 3 1.59 2.17 -7.43
CA PHE A 3 0.82 1.33 -6.52
C PHE A 3 -0.65 1.30 -6.95
N LEU A 4 -1.30 0.15 -6.78
CA LEU A 4 -2.72 -0.08 -7.04
C LEU A 4 -3.37 -0.73 -5.83
N VAL A 5 -4.50 -0.19 -5.36
CA VAL A 5 -5.34 -0.82 -4.33
C VAL A 5 -6.36 -1.71 -5.05
N ARG A 6 -6.14 -3.02 -5.08
CA ARG A 6 -6.96 -3.93 -5.90
C ARG A 6 -8.29 -4.29 -5.24
N ASP A 7 -8.30 -4.57 -3.95
CA ASP A 7 -9.49 -5.07 -3.24
C ASP A 7 -9.48 -4.63 -1.77
N PRO A 8 -9.88 -3.38 -1.46
CA PRO A 8 -10.04 -2.99 -0.08
C PRO A 8 -11.18 -3.82 0.54
N VAL A 9 -10.89 -4.52 1.64
CA VAL A 9 -11.92 -5.17 2.44
C VAL A 9 -12.78 -4.07 3.05
N SER A 10 -13.94 -3.82 2.45
CA SER A 10 -14.91 -2.86 2.98
C SER A 10 -15.67 -3.50 4.11
N ASN A 11 -15.42 -3.03 5.34
CA ASN A 11 -16.22 -3.36 6.51
C ASN A 11 -17.49 -2.48 6.63
N ALA A 12 -17.91 -1.83 5.53
CA ALA A 12 -18.99 -0.84 5.46
C ALA A 12 -18.84 0.35 6.43
N THR A 13 -17.69 0.51 7.08
CA THR A 13 -17.43 1.62 8.01
C THR A 13 -16.95 2.87 7.25
N PHE A 14 -16.42 2.70 6.05
CA PHE A 14 -15.95 3.79 5.19
C PHE A 14 -16.61 3.70 3.81
N LEU A 15 -16.77 4.86 3.16
CA LEU A 15 -17.28 4.93 1.81
C LEU A 15 -16.36 4.18 0.83
N PRO A 16 -16.90 3.50 -0.19
CA PRO A 16 -16.09 2.84 -1.21
C PRO A 16 -15.16 3.84 -1.90
N SER A 17 -13.87 3.53 -1.96
CA SER A 17 -12.91 4.26 -2.77
C SER A 17 -12.82 3.65 -4.17
N ALA A 18 -12.44 4.44 -5.18
CA ALA A 18 -12.14 3.91 -6.50
C ALA A 18 -11.08 2.80 -6.42
N HIS A 19 -11.43 1.59 -6.87
CA HIS A 19 -10.59 0.39 -6.82
C HIS A 19 -9.48 0.37 -7.90
N ARG A 20 -9.40 1.41 -8.72
CA ARG A 20 -8.50 1.47 -9.87
C ARG A 20 -7.88 2.85 -9.98
N GLY A 21 -6.56 2.91 -9.90
CA GLY A 21 -5.79 4.13 -9.95
C GLY A 21 -4.31 3.85 -9.71
N PHE A 22 -3.47 4.79 -10.14
CA PHE A 22 -2.04 4.77 -9.89
C PHE A 22 -1.71 5.80 -8.82
N ALA A 23 -1.00 5.38 -7.78
CA ALA A 23 -0.45 6.28 -6.78
C ALA A 23 1.08 6.25 -6.84
N SER A 24 1.71 7.42 -6.71
CA SER A 24 3.16 7.57 -6.47
C SER A 24 3.51 7.49 -4.99
N ARG A 25 2.53 7.74 -4.12
CA ARG A 25 2.63 7.71 -2.66
C ARG A 25 1.39 7.07 -2.04
N ILE A 26 1.57 6.16 -1.11
CA ILE A 26 0.52 5.62 -0.26
C ILE A 26 0.88 5.86 1.20
N ARG A 27 -0.08 6.37 1.97
CA ARG A 27 0.01 6.46 3.43
C ARG A 27 -0.99 5.48 4.05
N VAL A 28 -0.51 4.55 4.86
CA VAL A 28 -1.33 3.59 5.59
C VAL A 28 -1.23 3.91 7.08
N ARG A 29 -2.38 4.08 7.74
CA ARG A 29 -2.47 4.24 9.19
C ARG A 29 -3.33 3.13 9.77
N SER A 30 -2.77 2.37 10.69
CA SER A 30 -3.49 1.26 11.33
C SER A 30 -4.48 1.77 12.37
N ARG A 31 -5.61 1.07 12.46
CA ARG A 31 -6.61 1.19 13.54
C ARG A 31 -6.85 -0.16 14.23
N CYS A 32 -5.94 -1.12 14.05
CA CYS A 32 -6.11 -2.51 14.46
C CYS A 32 -5.35 -2.80 15.76
N TYR A 33 -5.86 -3.68 16.62
CA TYR A 33 -5.25 -3.94 17.94
C TYR A 33 -4.11 -4.97 17.92
N ASP A 34 -4.20 -6.00 17.07
CA ASP A 34 -3.16 -7.02 16.85
C ASP A 34 -3.04 -7.31 15.35
N ALA A 35 -2.29 -6.45 14.66
CA ALA A 35 -2.19 -6.47 13.22
C ALA A 35 -0.74 -6.42 12.75
N HIS A 36 -0.54 -6.86 11.51
CA HIS A 36 0.74 -6.87 10.85
C HIS A 36 0.64 -6.25 9.45
N LEU A 37 1.66 -5.51 9.06
CA LEU A 37 1.89 -5.08 7.69
C LEU A 37 2.81 -6.09 7.01
N VAL A 38 2.30 -6.79 6.00
CA VAL A 38 3.05 -7.79 5.25
C VAL A 38 3.52 -7.19 3.93
N ILE A 39 4.83 -7.25 3.68
CA ILE A 39 5.46 -6.74 2.46
C ILE A 39 6.03 -7.93 1.69
N ASP A 40 5.63 -8.07 0.42
CA ASP A 40 6.10 -9.10 -0.53
C ASP A 40 5.93 -10.56 -0.05
N GLY A 41 5.11 -10.79 0.98
CA GLY A 41 4.87 -12.10 1.58
C GLY A 41 6.02 -12.68 2.43
N GLY A 42 7.22 -12.10 2.38
CA GLY A 42 8.39 -12.57 3.11
C GLY A 42 8.62 -11.92 4.47
N ALA A 43 8.08 -10.72 4.70
CA ALA A 43 8.27 -9.98 5.94
C ALA A 43 6.94 -9.48 6.51
N ALA A 44 6.75 -9.65 7.82
CA ALA A 44 5.60 -9.18 8.57
C ALA A 44 6.05 -8.29 9.73
N TYR A 45 5.59 -7.05 9.75
CA TYR A 45 5.91 -6.07 10.79
C TYR A 45 4.69 -5.84 11.67
N LYS A 46 4.86 -5.81 13.00
CA LYS A 46 3.78 -5.39 13.90
C LYS A 46 3.28 -4.01 13.50
N PHE A 47 1.97 -3.86 13.37
CA PHE A 47 1.34 -2.69 12.78
C PHE A 47 -0.01 -2.40 13.45
N ASN A 48 0.04 -2.20 14.77
CA ASN A 48 -1.12 -1.95 15.63
C ASN A 48 -1.61 -0.48 15.55
N ASP A 49 -2.68 -0.15 16.25
CA ASP A 49 -3.34 1.16 16.19
C ASP A 49 -2.36 2.30 16.36
N GLY A 50 -2.47 3.28 15.46
CA GLY A 50 -1.58 4.43 15.41
C GLY A 50 -0.28 4.20 14.63
N ALA A 51 0.09 2.95 14.31
CA ALA A 51 1.22 2.66 13.43
C ALA A 51 0.99 3.24 12.02
N GLU A 52 2.07 3.70 11.40
CA GLU A 52 2.03 4.37 10.11
C GLU A 52 3.12 3.86 9.17
N ALA A 53 2.75 3.69 7.90
CA ALA A 53 3.67 3.35 6.83
C ALA A 53 3.44 4.30 5.65
N ILE A 54 4.55 4.76 5.06
CA ILE A 54 4.57 5.57 3.85
C ILE A 54 5.28 4.73 2.79
N LEU A 55 4.58 4.45 1.70
CA LEU A 55 5.13 3.78 0.53
C LEU A 55 5.27 4.81 -0.58
N GLU A 56 6.50 5.06 -1.00
CA GLU A 56 6.86 6.02 -2.05
C GLU A 56 7.82 5.36 -3.02
N VAL A 57 7.78 5.80 -4.28
CA VAL A 57 8.77 5.39 -5.29
C VAL A 57 9.71 6.56 -5.52
N HIS A 58 10.97 6.36 -5.18
CA HIS A 58 12.06 7.25 -5.52
C HIS A 58 12.50 7.00 -6.97
N PRO A 59 12.57 8.03 -7.85
CA PRO A 59 12.99 7.85 -9.25
C PRO A 59 14.35 7.16 -9.42
N GLU A 60 15.28 7.41 -8.50
CA GLU A 60 16.61 6.82 -8.42
C GLU A 60 16.59 5.31 -8.15
N ASP A 61 15.61 4.82 -7.40
CA ASP A 61 15.44 3.42 -7.01
C ASP A 61 14.38 2.70 -7.86
N ALA A 62 13.74 3.41 -8.80
CA ALA A 62 12.68 2.86 -9.60
C ALA A 62 13.22 1.80 -10.57
N LEU A 63 12.58 0.62 -10.58
CA LEU A 63 12.83 -0.40 -11.59
C LEU A 63 12.63 0.20 -12.99
N LYS A 64 13.66 0.09 -13.83
CA LYS A 64 13.60 0.54 -15.23
C LYS A 64 12.83 -0.47 -16.05
N THR A 65 11.59 -0.13 -16.40
CA THR A 65 10.82 -0.92 -17.37
C THR A 65 11.39 -0.66 -18.77
N VAL A 66 11.94 -1.71 -19.39
CA VAL A 66 12.32 -1.64 -20.80
C VAL A 66 11.04 -1.69 -21.64
N VAL A 67 10.79 -0.63 -22.40
CA VAL A 67 9.70 -0.61 -23.38
C VAL A 67 10.27 -1.11 -24.69
N PHE A 68 9.91 -2.34 -25.08
CA PHE A 68 10.20 -2.84 -26.43
C PHE A 68 9.30 -2.08 -27.41
N ARG A 69 9.89 -1.45 -28.42
CA ARG A 69 9.21 -0.84 -29.57
C ARG A 69 9.28 -1.78 -30.76
#